data_AF-A0ABC8SVX4-F1
#
_entry.id   AF-A0ABC8SVX4-F1
#
_cell.length_a   1.000
_cell.length_b   1.000
_cell.length_c   1.000
_cell.angle_alpha   90.00
_cell.angle_beta   90.00
_cell.angle_gamma   90.00
#
_symmetry.space_group_name_H-M   'P 1'
#
loop_
_entity.id
_entity.type
_entity.pdbx_description
1 polymer ?
#
loop_
_entity_poly.entity_id
_entity_poly.type
_entity_poly.pdbx_seq_one_letter_code
_entity_poly.pdbx_strand_id
1 'polypeptide(L)'
;MVFSSCQDWLVFRQGGEGGFQGRTNKLVDGCYSFWQGGVSALIQRLHSIVDEQLGLSDGLGDCCSDSIDSDETSGLFDGEQCLEGLSSHVDDASHHCPEGQQNASDLRNPSSNGYNFIRGRANMKPLFNSMNLQQYLLLCSQVEGGFRDKPGKNKDHYHTCYCLSGLSVSQYSWSEDVDSPPLSWAVMGPYSNLLEPVHPLYNIVLSRYYEAHEFFLDHRHISHAEVSSGTYVSCTM
;
A
#
# COMPACT_ATOMS: atom_id res chain seq x y z
N MET A 1 -8.09 5.96 21.50
CA MET A 1 -9.57 5.82 21.47
C MET A 1 -10.21 6.38 20.19
N VAL A 2 -9.74 7.49 19.60
CA VAL A 2 -10.29 8.04 18.33
C VAL A 2 -9.78 7.30 17.08
N PHE A 3 -8.51 6.88 17.06
CA PHE A 3 -7.93 6.16 15.93
C PHE A 3 -8.56 4.77 15.73
N SER A 4 -8.80 4.07 16.85
CA SER A 4 -9.45 2.75 16.86
C SER A 4 -10.89 2.80 16.32
N SER A 5 -11.70 3.80 16.70
CA SER A 5 -13.09 3.89 16.21
C SER A 5 -13.18 4.22 14.71
N CYS A 6 -12.25 5.02 14.19
CA CYS A 6 -12.15 5.29 12.76
C CYS A 6 -11.75 4.02 11.98
N GLN A 7 -10.72 3.31 12.46
CA GLN A 7 -10.30 2.04 11.89
C GLN A 7 -11.45 1.04 11.88
N ASP A 8 -12.09 0.78 13.02
CA ASP A 8 -13.22 -0.15 13.13
C ASP A 8 -14.33 0.21 12.14
N TRP A 9 -14.70 1.49 12.07
CA TRP A 9 -15.72 1.96 11.13
C TRP A 9 -15.35 1.64 9.68
N LEU A 10 -14.09 1.82 9.28
CA LEU A 10 -13.59 1.54 7.94
C LEU A 10 -13.61 0.05 7.62
N VAL A 11 -13.17 -0.82 8.54
CA VAL A 11 -13.16 -2.28 8.32
C VAL A 11 -14.58 -2.79 8.06
N PHE A 12 -15.56 -2.26 8.79
CA PHE A 12 -16.99 -2.59 8.60
C PHE A 12 -17.60 -1.97 7.32
N ARG A 13 -16.81 -1.32 6.45
CA ARG A 13 -17.25 -0.87 5.13
C ARG A 13 -16.96 -1.86 4.02
N GLN A 14 -16.21 -2.93 4.24
CA GLN A 14 -16.11 -3.98 3.23
C GLN A 14 -17.33 -4.91 3.33
N GLY A 15 -18.10 -4.99 2.25
CA GLY A 15 -19.29 -5.83 2.16
C GLY A 15 -18.97 -7.30 1.92
N GLY A 16 -19.98 -8.16 2.05
CA GLY A 16 -19.85 -9.59 1.74
C GLY A 16 -19.57 -9.84 0.25
N GLU A 17 -19.88 -8.87 -0.60
CA GLU A 17 -19.60 -8.85 -2.03
C GLU A 17 -18.11 -8.61 -2.36
N GLY A 18 -17.30 -8.25 -1.36
CA GLY A 18 -15.86 -7.94 -1.51
C GLY A 18 -15.56 -6.47 -1.78
N GLY A 19 -16.50 -5.73 -2.38
CA GLY A 19 -16.44 -4.27 -2.56
C GLY A 19 -16.75 -3.49 -1.28
N PHE A 20 -16.65 -2.16 -1.36
CA PHE A 20 -16.94 -1.27 -0.23
C PHE A 20 -18.27 -0.54 -0.37
N GLN A 21 -18.97 -0.33 0.75
CA GLN A 21 -20.05 0.65 0.87
C GLN A 21 -19.54 1.94 1.49
N GLY A 22 -20.05 3.10 1.04
CA GLY A 22 -19.62 4.39 1.59
C GLY A 22 -20.15 4.69 2.99
N ARG A 23 -21.27 4.07 3.36
CA ARG A 23 -21.98 4.28 4.64
C ARG A 23 -22.70 3.00 5.05
N THR A 24 -22.95 2.87 6.36
CA THR A 24 -23.68 1.73 6.94
C THR A 24 -25.06 1.54 6.28
N ASN A 25 -25.45 0.28 6.07
CA ASN A 25 -26.74 -0.11 5.46
C ASN A 25 -26.99 0.48 4.07
N LYS A 26 -25.92 0.66 3.29
CA LYS A 26 -25.97 1.00 1.87
C LYS A 26 -25.26 -0.07 1.06
N LEU A 27 -25.58 -0.10 -0.23
CA LEU A 27 -25.00 -1.04 -1.18
C LEU A 27 -23.52 -0.73 -1.42
N VAL A 28 -22.77 -1.75 -1.83
CA VAL A 28 -21.41 -1.63 -2.34
C VAL A 28 -21.37 -0.78 -3.62
N ASP A 29 -20.26 -0.12 -3.87
CA ASP A 29 -20.00 0.69 -5.06
C ASP A 29 -18.49 0.69 -5.35
N GLY A 30 -18.12 0.46 -6.62
CA GLY A 30 -16.75 0.38 -7.10
C GLY A 30 -15.90 1.61 -6.76
N CYS A 31 -16.46 2.82 -6.71
CA CYS A 31 -15.68 4.01 -6.39
C CYS A 31 -15.19 4.01 -4.93
N TYR A 32 -15.90 3.35 -4.01
CA TYR A 32 -15.46 3.25 -2.61
C TYR A 32 -14.22 2.36 -2.44
N SER A 33 -13.81 1.62 -3.47
CA SER A 33 -12.56 0.87 -3.46
C SER A 33 -11.35 1.77 -3.21
N PHE A 34 -11.35 3.01 -3.70
CA PHE A 34 -10.33 3.99 -3.34
C PHE A 34 -10.72 4.83 -2.13
N TRP A 35 -11.95 5.35 -2.04
CA TRP A 35 -12.34 6.22 -0.93
C TRP A 35 -12.26 5.55 0.45
N GLN A 36 -12.52 4.24 0.53
CA GLN A 36 -12.37 3.47 1.77
C GLN A 36 -11.00 2.76 1.80
N GLY A 37 -10.62 2.09 0.70
CA GLY A 37 -9.36 1.35 0.64
C GLY A 37 -8.10 2.24 0.77
N GLY A 38 -8.12 3.42 0.17
CA GLY A 38 -7.03 4.41 0.27
C GLY A 38 -6.86 4.92 1.70
N VAL A 39 -7.95 5.18 2.43
CA VAL A 39 -7.90 5.56 3.85
C VAL A 39 -7.36 4.41 4.69
N SER A 40 -7.78 3.17 4.41
CA SER A 40 -7.23 1.99 5.07
C SER A 40 -5.72 1.85 4.84
N ALA A 41 -5.21 2.15 3.64
CA ALA A 41 -3.78 2.16 3.35
C ALA A 41 -3.03 3.30 4.07
N LEU A 42 -3.66 4.48 4.20
CA LEU A 42 -3.11 5.58 5.01
C LEU A 42 -2.98 5.18 6.48
N ILE A 43 -4.04 4.63 7.07
CA ILE A 43 -4.02 4.20 8.48
C ILE A 43 -2.96 3.14 8.71
N GLN A 44 -2.81 2.17 7.78
CA GLN A 44 -1.76 1.14 7.87
C GLN A 44 -0.36 1.73 7.99
N ARG A 45 -0.05 2.76 7.21
CA ARG A 45 1.28 3.39 7.23
C ARG A 45 1.46 4.39 8.36
N LEU A 46 0.38 5.04 8.79
CA LEU A 46 0.43 6.00 9.89
C LEU A 46 0.42 5.32 11.27
N HIS A 47 0.02 4.04 11.37
CA HIS A 47 -0.10 3.34 12.65
C HIS A 47 1.21 3.40 13.46
N SER A 48 2.36 3.14 12.84
CA SER A 48 3.65 3.19 13.54
C SER A 48 4.02 4.60 14.00
N ILE A 49 3.71 5.63 13.21
CA ILE A 49 3.95 7.03 13.59
C ILE A 49 3.06 7.41 14.78
N VAL A 50 1.81 6.99 14.77
CA VAL A 50 0.85 7.28 15.84
C VAL A 50 1.22 6.53 17.13
N ASP A 51 1.63 5.26 17.03
CA ASP A 51 2.08 4.47 18.19
C ASP A 51 3.32 5.09 18.85
N GLU A 52 4.30 5.52 18.04
CA GLU A 52 5.50 6.21 18.52
C GLU A 52 5.15 7.55 19.19
N GLN A 53 4.25 8.35 18.61
CA GLN A 53 3.85 9.64 19.16
C GLN A 53 2.99 9.52 20.44
N LEU A 54 2.22 8.45 20.58
CA LEU A 54 1.40 8.19 21.76
C LEU A 54 2.18 7.52 22.90
N GLY A 55 3.46 7.16 22.70
CA GLY A 55 4.32 6.61 23.74
C GLY A 55 3.81 5.29 24.32
N LEU A 56 3.09 4.49 23.52
CA LEU A 56 2.58 3.19 23.95
C LEU A 56 3.64 2.08 23.91
N SER A 57 4.86 2.37 23.46
CA SER A 57 6.00 1.46 23.60
C SER A 57 6.67 1.60 24.97
N ASP A 58 5.98 1.19 26.03
CA ASP A 58 6.67 0.72 27.23
C ASP A 58 5.83 -0.34 27.95
N GLY A 59 6.29 -1.60 27.90
CA GLY A 59 5.85 -2.65 28.81
C GLY A 59 4.83 -3.68 28.30
N LEU A 60 5.22 -4.52 27.34
CA LEU A 60 4.93 -5.95 27.50
C LEU A 60 6.13 -6.75 26.99
N GLY A 61 6.84 -7.33 27.95
CA GLY A 61 7.99 -8.17 27.70
C GLY A 61 7.64 -9.32 26.77
N ASP A 62 8.51 -9.53 25.81
CA ASP A 62 8.68 -10.77 25.09
C ASP A 62 9.00 -11.87 26.13
N CYS A 63 7.98 -12.66 26.46
CA CYS A 63 8.15 -13.94 27.10
C CYS A 63 7.24 -14.94 26.40
N CYS A 64 7.81 -15.63 25.40
CA CYS A 64 7.63 -17.07 25.21
C CYS A 64 8.62 -17.57 24.14
N SER A 65 9.86 -17.83 24.56
CA SER A 65 10.64 -18.93 23.97
C SER A 65 10.38 -20.21 24.79
N ASP A 66 10.16 -21.28 24.04
CA ASP A 66 10.35 -22.69 24.33
C ASP A 66 9.45 -23.40 25.36
N SER A 67 8.60 -24.28 24.82
CA SER A 67 8.54 -25.68 25.25
C SER A 67 8.10 -26.55 24.08
N ILE A 68 9.06 -27.35 23.60
CA ILE A 68 8.85 -28.58 22.85
C ILE A 68 8.05 -29.52 23.75
N ASP A 69 6.96 -30.09 23.24
CA ASP A 69 6.61 -31.45 23.61
C ASP A 69 5.94 -32.18 22.45
N SER A 70 6.46 -33.38 22.26
CA SER A 70 6.15 -34.39 21.26
C SER A 70 4.75 -34.97 21.41
N ASP A 71 4.06 -35.23 20.29
CA ASP A 71 3.29 -36.46 20.18
C ASP A 71 3.22 -36.96 18.74
N GLU A 72 3.47 -38.26 18.59
CA GLU A 72 3.48 -39.01 17.34
C GLU A 72 2.05 -39.33 16.87
N THR A 73 1.83 -39.45 15.55
CA THR A 73 1.33 -40.69 14.91
C THR A 73 1.12 -40.53 13.39
N SER A 74 1.96 -41.28 12.67
CA SER A 74 1.70 -42.10 11.47
C SER A 74 0.77 -41.63 10.33
N GLY A 75 1.34 -41.55 9.12
CA GLY A 75 0.58 -41.55 7.86
C GLY A 75 1.49 -41.49 6.62
N LEU A 76 1.89 -42.68 6.14
CA LEU A 76 2.68 -42.97 4.93
C LEU A 76 2.21 -42.23 3.66
N PHE A 77 3.13 -41.76 2.81
CA PHE A 77 3.10 -42.00 1.36
C PHE A 77 4.50 -41.81 0.73
N ASP A 78 4.86 -42.78 -0.11
CA ASP A 78 6.17 -43.02 -0.74
C ASP A 78 6.57 -42.02 -1.83
N GLY A 79 7.89 -41.84 -1.96
CA GLY A 79 8.61 -42.09 -3.22
C GLY A 79 8.74 -40.94 -4.23
N GLU A 80 9.91 -40.29 -4.27
CA GLU A 80 10.82 -40.37 -5.43
C GLU A 80 12.16 -39.67 -5.12
N GLN A 81 13.27 -40.38 -5.33
CA GLN A 81 14.62 -39.86 -5.39
C GLN A 81 15.01 -39.65 -6.85
N CYS A 82 15.67 -38.54 -7.18
CA CYS A 82 16.83 -38.61 -8.08
C CYS A 82 17.79 -37.44 -7.81
N LEU A 83 19.07 -37.79 -7.84
CA LEU A 83 20.25 -37.04 -7.44
C LEU A 83 21.08 -36.74 -8.68
N GLU A 84 21.80 -35.61 -8.68
CA GLU A 84 23.02 -35.22 -9.43
C GLU A 84 22.93 -33.69 -9.65
N GLY A 85 23.83 -32.82 -9.19
CA GLY A 85 25.25 -32.95 -8.88
C GLY A 85 26.04 -32.07 -9.85
N LEU A 86 26.28 -30.79 -9.53
CA LEU A 86 27.50 -30.10 -9.95
C LEU A 86 27.79 -28.86 -9.08
N SER A 87 28.89 -28.96 -8.35
CA SER A 87 29.60 -27.88 -7.68
C SER A 87 30.40 -27.07 -8.70
N SER A 88 30.36 -25.74 -8.57
CA SER A 88 31.53 -24.92 -8.85
C SER A 88 31.46 -23.61 -8.06
N HIS A 89 32.43 -23.46 -7.16
CA HIS A 89 32.89 -22.21 -6.58
C HIS A 89 33.10 -21.12 -7.64
N VAL A 90 32.65 -19.91 -7.35
CA VAL A 90 33.23 -18.66 -7.84
C VAL A 90 33.10 -17.60 -6.74
N ASP A 91 34.12 -16.75 -6.73
CA ASP A 91 34.65 -16.06 -5.55
C ASP A 91 33.88 -14.81 -5.09
N ASP A 92 34.14 -14.52 -3.82
CA ASP A 92 34.04 -13.28 -3.07
C ASP A 92 34.20 -11.99 -3.91
N ALA A 93 33.14 -11.18 -3.93
CA ALA A 93 33.21 -9.75 -4.20
C ALA A 93 32.19 -9.04 -3.31
N SER A 94 32.69 -8.59 -2.16
CA SER A 94 32.04 -7.67 -1.23
C SER A 94 31.52 -6.40 -1.92
N HIS A 95 30.25 -6.40 -2.31
CA HIS A 95 29.52 -5.17 -2.59
C HIS A 95 28.99 -4.59 -1.29
N HIS A 96 29.77 -3.65 -0.77
CA HIS A 96 29.41 -2.75 0.31
C HIS A 96 28.24 -1.86 -0.14
N CYS A 97 27.00 -2.26 0.19
CA CYS A 97 25.86 -1.36 0.11
C CYS A 97 25.98 -0.37 1.28
N PRO A 98 25.91 0.96 1.04
CA PRO A 98 25.88 1.89 2.15
C PRO A 98 24.54 1.71 2.88
N GLU A 99 24.60 1.08 4.04
CA GLU A 99 23.54 1.12 5.04
C GLU A 99 23.35 2.59 5.45
N GLY A 100 22.39 3.25 4.80
CA GLY A 100 21.92 4.54 5.23
C GLY A 100 21.15 4.37 6.54
N GLN A 101 21.85 4.43 7.67
CA GLN A 101 21.27 4.66 8.98
C GLN A 101 20.53 6.01 8.96
N GLN A 102 19.23 5.97 8.66
CA GLN A 102 18.37 7.14 8.77
C GLN A 102 18.07 7.34 10.25
N ASN A 103 18.69 8.37 10.83
CA ASN A 103 18.47 8.78 12.21
C ASN A 103 16.98 9.09 12.44
N ALA A 104 16.40 8.52 13.49
CA ALA A 104 15.01 8.74 13.95
C ALA A 104 14.63 10.22 14.24
N SER A 105 15.55 11.16 14.05
CA SER A 105 15.34 12.60 14.17
C SER A 105 14.54 13.21 13.02
N ASP A 106 14.49 12.58 11.84
CA ASP A 106 13.92 13.18 10.62
C ASP A 106 12.38 13.02 10.50
N LEU A 107 11.78 12.19 11.37
CA LEU A 107 10.33 12.04 11.54
C LEU A 107 9.69 13.22 12.30
N ARG A 108 10.49 14.13 12.89
CA ARG A 108 10.00 15.19 13.77
C ARG A 108 9.74 16.53 13.07
N ASN A 109 9.98 16.66 11.76
CA ASN A 109 9.80 17.92 11.06
C ASN A 109 8.41 18.02 10.40
N PRO A 110 7.49 18.86 10.89
CA PRO A 110 6.10 18.90 10.42
C PRO A 110 5.93 19.36 8.96
N SER A 111 6.97 19.90 8.34
CA SER A 111 7.03 20.25 6.91
C SER A 111 7.43 19.08 5.99
N SER A 112 7.81 17.92 6.55
CA SER A 112 8.16 16.68 5.84
C SER A 112 7.00 15.66 5.79
N ASN A 113 5.85 16.02 6.38
CA ASN A 113 4.79 15.08 6.75
C ASN A 113 4.11 14.34 5.59
N GLY A 114 4.22 14.83 4.34
CA GLY A 114 3.68 14.14 3.16
C GLY A 114 4.62 13.07 2.58
N TYR A 115 5.93 13.18 2.83
CA TYR A 115 6.95 12.38 2.15
C TYR A 115 7.39 11.15 2.97
N ASN A 116 7.61 11.33 4.27
CA ASN A 116 8.22 10.29 5.12
C ASN A 116 7.26 9.14 5.46
N PHE A 117 5.95 9.40 5.58
CA PHE A 117 5.00 8.36 6.00
C PHE A 117 4.82 7.24 4.95
N ILE A 118 5.13 7.52 3.69
CA ILE A 118 5.02 6.55 2.60
C ILE A 118 6.24 5.64 2.53
N ARG A 119 7.43 6.17 2.82
CA ARG A 119 8.68 5.39 2.82
C ARG A 119 8.86 4.57 4.10
N GLY A 120 8.15 4.89 5.17
CA GLY A 120 8.13 4.07 6.37
C GLY A 120 7.59 2.66 6.09
N ARG A 121 8.19 1.65 6.71
CA ARG A 121 7.76 0.26 6.61
C ARG A 121 6.34 0.11 7.15
N ALA A 122 5.46 -0.52 6.39
CA ALA A 122 4.14 -0.87 6.89
C ALA A 122 4.25 -1.99 7.94
N ASN A 123 4.11 -1.66 9.22
CA ASN A 123 4.22 -2.65 10.32
C ASN A 123 2.87 -3.29 10.68
N MET A 124 1.82 -3.06 9.89
CA MET A 124 0.48 -3.60 10.12
C MET A 124 0.00 -4.37 8.89
N LYS A 125 -0.66 -5.51 9.14
CA LYS A 125 -1.35 -6.28 8.09
C LYS A 125 -2.46 -5.42 7.45
N PRO A 126 -2.90 -5.74 6.22
CA PRO A 126 -3.99 -5.03 5.57
C PRO A 126 -5.26 -4.99 6.43
N LEU A 127 -5.86 -3.80 6.51
CA LEU A 127 -7.11 -3.56 7.24
C LEU A 127 -8.36 -4.02 6.47
N PHE A 128 -8.18 -4.57 5.27
CA PHE A 128 -9.27 -5.09 4.45
C PHE A 128 -8.79 -6.30 3.67
N ASN A 129 -9.73 -7.14 3.23
CA ASN A 129 -9.41 -8.28 2.38
C ASN A 129 -9.12 -7.77 0.96
N SER A 130 -7.83 -7.61 0.66
CA SER A 130 -7.38 -7.07 -0.61
C SER A 130 -7.74 -7.96 -1.79
N MET A 131 -7.63 -9.28 -1.65
CA MET A 131 -7.97 -10.21 -2.72
C MET A 131 -9.46 -10.11 -3.09
N ASN A 132 -10.36 -10.12 -2.11
CA ASN A 132 -11.81 -9.96 -2.34
C ASN A 132 -12.15 -8.64 -3.05
N LEU A 133 -11.44 -7.54 -2.71
CA LEU A 133 -11.64 -6.26 -3.40
C LEU A 133 -11.23 -6.34 -4.88
N GLN A 134 -10.09 -6.98 -5.17
CA GLN A 134 -9.66 -7.22 -6.55
C GLN A 134 -10.69 -8.05 -7.32
N GLN A 135 -11.28 -9.08 -6.69
CA GLN A 135 -12.35 -9.87 -7.32
C GLN A 135 -13.56 -9.02 -7.66
N TYR A 136 -14.03 -8.20 -6.72
CA TYR A 136 -15.16 -7.31 -6.95
C TYR A 136 -14.90 -6.32 -8.09
N LEU A 137 -13.70 -5.75 -8.15
CA LEU A 137 -13.32 -4.79 -9.19
C LEU A 137 -13.24 -5.45 -10.57
N LEU A 138 -12.50 -6.55 -10.70
CA LEU A 138 -12.27 -7.21 -11.98
C LEU A 138 -13.49 -7.98 -12.50
N LEU A 139 -14.27 -8.61 -11.61
CA LEU A 139 -15.40 -9.46 -12.01
C LEU A 139 -16.75 -8.73 -12.06
N CYS A 140 -16.95 -7.71 -11.23
CA CYS A 140 -18.25 -7.03 -11.12
C CYS A 140 -18.24 -5.61 -11.69
N SER A 141 -17.16 -4.86 -11.43
CA SER A 141 -17.05 -3.44 -11.76
C SER A 141 -16.42 -3.17 -13.12
N GLN A 142 -15.61 -4.09 -13.65
CA GLN A 142 -15.04 -3.96 -14.98
C GLN A 142 -16.06 -4.28 -16.06
N VAL A 143 -16.04 -3.51 -17.14
CA VAL A 143 -16.70 -3.80 -18.42
C VAL A 143 -15.73 -3.46 -19.56
N GLU A 144 -16.10 -3.77 -20.79
CA GLU A 144 -15.27 -3.42 -21.95
C GLU A 144 -15.00 -1.90 -21.99
N GLY A 145 -13.73 -1.53 -21.94
CA GLY A 145 -13.27 -0.14 -22.04
C GLY A 145 -13.64 0.76 -20.86
N GLY A 146 -13.72 0.22 -19.63
CA GLY A 146 -13.81 1.04 -18.41
C GLY A 146 -14.41 0.31 -17.20
N PHE A 147 -14.59 1.04 -16.11
CA PHE A 147 -15.27 0.55 -14.90
C PHE A 147 -16.54 1.32 -14.60
N ARG A 148 -17.40 0.71 -13.79
CA ARG A 148 -18.69 1.22 -13.31
C ARG A 148 -18.81 1.05 -11.79
N ASP A 149 -19.86 1.64 -11.23
CA ASP A 149 -20.30 1.46 -9.85
C ASP A 149 -20.49 -0.03 -9.48
N LYS A 150 -21.43 -0.70 -10.15
CA LYS A 150 -21.83 -2.09 -9.87
C LYS A 150 -22.54 -2.71 -11.07
N PRO A 151 -22.77 -4.04 -11.11
CA PRO A 151 -23.55 -4.67 -12.16
C PRO A 151 -24.91 -3.99 -12.41
N GLY A 152 -25.26 -3.79 -13.68
CA GLY A 152 -26.47 -3.06 -14.09
C GLY A 152 -26.31 -1.54 -14.17
N LYS A 153 -25.15 -0.97 -13.84
CA LYS A 153 -24.81 0.44 -14.08
C LYS A 153 -23.94 0.61 -15.32
N ASN A 154 -23.95 1.83 -15.88
CA ASN A 154 -23.10 2.20 -17.00
C ASN A 154 -21.67 2.52 -16.52
N LYS A 155 -20.69 2.35 -17.42
CA LYS A 155 -19.33 2.81 -17.18
C LYS A 155 -19.24 4.33 -17.30
N ASP A 156 -18.30 4.91 -16.56
CA ASP A 156 -17.95 6.32 -16.68
C ASP A 156 -16.49 6.55 -16.25
N HIS A 157 -15.97 7.75 -16.53
CA HIS A 157 -14.58 8.11 -16.21
C HIS A 157 -14.32 8.18 -14.70
N TYR A 158 -15.32 8.54 -13.91
CA TYR A 158 -15.19 8.65 -12.46
C TYR A 158 -14.95 7.28 -11.83
N HIS A 159 -15.80 6.30 -12.12
CA HIS A 159 -15.64 4.94 -11.64
C HIS A 159 -14.42 4.27 -12.26
N THR A 160 -14.10 4.54 -13.53
CA THR A 160 -12.85 4.06 -14.14
C THR A 160 -11.62 4.52 -13.34
N CYS A 161 -11.55 5.80 -12.99
CA CYS A 161 -10.49 6.35 -12.15
C CYS A 161 -10.43 5.66 -10.78
N TYR A 162 -11.51 5.73 -9.99
CA TYR A 162 -11.47 5.26 -8.61
C TYR A 162 -11.45 3.73 -8.45
N CYS A 163 -11.96 2.97 -9.43
CA CYS A 163 -11.80 1.52 -9.44
C CYS A 163 -10.34 1.15 -9.71
N LEU A 164 -9.67 1.79 -10.67
CA LEU A 164 -8.25 1.52 -10.94
C LEU A 164 -7.35 1.96 -9.78
N SER A 165 -7.61 3.13 -9.19
CA SER A 165 -6.91 3.57 -7.98
C SER A 165 -7.12 2.60 -6.81
N GLY A 166 -8.35 2.12 -6.60
CA GLY A 166 -8.65 1.12 -5.57
C GLY A 166 -8.00 -0.25 -5.85
N LEU A 167 -7.94 -0.66 -7.12
CA LEU A 167 -7.25 -1.87 -7.56
C LEU A 167 -5.75 -1.77 -7.25
N SER A 168 -5.11 -0.67 -7.63
CA SER A 168 -3.72 -0.38 -7.28
C SER A 168 -3.51 -0.45 -5.75
N VAL A 169 -4.29 0.29 -4.96
CA VAL A 169 -4.19 0.26 -3.49
C VAL A 169 -4.31 -1.17 -2.93
N SER A 170 -5.20 -2.00 -3.47
CA SER A 170 -5.36 -3.39 -3.02
C SER A 170 -4.20 -4.31 -3.40
N GLN A 171 -3.56 -4.10 -4.54
CA GLN A 171 -2.42 -4.90 -4.97
C GLN A 171 -1.19 -4.65 -4.08
N TYR A 172 -0.99 -3.40 -3.67
CA TYR A 172 0.14 -2.97 -2.84
C TYR A 172 -0.16 -3.00 -1.33
N SER A 173 -1.32 -3.50 -0.90
CA SER A 173 -1.69 -3.46 0.52
C SER A 173 -0.73 -4.26 1.41
N TRP A 174 -0.15 -5.33 0.86
CA TRP A 174 0.81 -6.20 1.55
C TRP A 174 2.28 -5.79 1.35
N SER A 175 2.54 -4.73 0.57
CA SER A 175 3.91 -4.26 0.34
C SER A 175 4.43 -3.57 1.61
N GLU A 176 5.52 -4.10 2.16
CA GLU A 176 6.20 -3.52 3.32
C GLU A 176 6.85 -2.19 2.98
N ASP A 177 7.53 -2.16 1.82
CA ASP A 177 8.23 -1.00 1.28
C ASP A 177 7.54 -0.51 0.01
N VAL A 178 7.64 0.80 -0.24
CA VAL A 178 6.95 1.41 -1.39
C VAL A 178 7.58 1.08 -2.73
N ASP A 179 8.88 0.78 -2.74
CA ASP A 179 9.66 0.48 -3.94
C ASP A 179 9.61 -1.02 -4.30
N SER A 180 9.09 -1.84 -3.40
CA SER A 180 8.97 -3.29 -3.59
C SER A 180 7.68 -3.63 -4.32
N PRO A 181 7.75 -4.22 -5.54
CA PRO A 181 6.55 -4.64 -6.26
C PRO A 181 5.82 -5.73 -5.48
N PRO A 182 4.49 -5.82 -5.60
CA PRO A 182 3.74 -6.85 -4.91
C PRO A 182 4.10 -8.23 -5.45
N LEU A 183 4.11 -9.22 -4.56
CA LEU A 183 4.32 -10.61 -4.95
C LEU A 183 3.19 -11.08 -5.87
N SER A 184 3.46 -12.09 -6.70
CA SER A 184 2.48 -12.60 -7.68
C SER A 184 1.16 -13.04 -7.04
N TRP A 185 1.19 -13.60 -5.83
CA TRP A 185 -0.01 -14.03 -5.10
C TRP A 185 -0.88 -12.86 -4.61
N ALA A 186 -0.31 -11.64 -4.50
CA ALA A 186 -1.04 -10.44 -4.11
C ALA A 186 -1.76 -9.78 -5.30
N VAL A 187 -1.52 -10.24 -6.53
CA VAL A 187 -2.19 -9.74 -7.74
C VAL A 187 -3.19 -10.78 -8.23
N MET A 188 -4.46 -10.39 -8.35
CA MET A 188 -5.50 -11.28 -8.85
C MET A 188 -5.34 -11.53 -10.36
N GLY A 189 -5.24 -12.79 -10.74
CA GLY A 189 -5.13 -13.21 -12.13
C GLY A 189 -3.69 -13.14 -12.66
N PRO A 190 -3.49 -12.99 -13.98
CA PRO A 190 -2.16 -12.83 -14.54
C PRO A 190 -1.45 -11.60 -13.97
N TYR A 191 -0.13 -11.68 -13.79
CA TYR A 191 0.66 -10.57 -13.27
C TYR A 191 0.62 -9.32 -14.17
N SER A 192 0.19 -9.45 -15.43
CA SER A 192 -0.12 -8.32 -16.32
C SER A 192 -1.28 -7.44 -15.83
N ASN A 193 -2.03 -7.87 -14.80
CA ASN A 193 -3.05 -7.06 -14.15
C ASN A 193 -2.45 -6.06 -13.14
N LEU A 194 -1.15 -6.14 -12.84
CA LEU A 194 -0.48 -5.21 -11.94
C LEU A 194 -0.56 -3.78 -12.47
N LEU A 195 -1.06 -2.87 -11.63
CA LEU A 195 -1.09 -1.44 -11.90
C LEU A 195 0.10 -0.73 -11.25
N GLU A 196 0.42 0.47 -11.72
CA GLU A 196 1.37 1.33 -11.02
C GLU A 196 0.84 1.72 -9.62
N PRO A 197 1.72 1.90 -8.62
CA PRO A 197 1.31 2.28 -7.27
C PRO A 197 0.80 3.73 -7.27
N VAL A 198 -0.33 3.97 -6.61
CA VAL A 198 -0.86 5.32 -6.40
C VAL A 198 -0.55 5.83 -4.99
N HIS A 199 -0.30 7.13 -4.86
CA HIS A 199 -0.16 7.79 -3.58
C HIS A 199 -1.51 7.81 -2.85
N PRO A 200 -1.67 7.17 -1.68
CA PRO A 200 -2.98 6.98 -1.06
C PRO A 200 -3.64 8.28 -0.57
N LEU A 201 -2.85 9.34 -0.31
CA LEU A 201 -3.37 10.68 0.00
C LEU A 201 -3.79 11.50 -1.23
N TYR A 202 -2.95 11.54 -2.28
CA TYR A 202 -3.14 12.44 -3.43
C TYR A 202 -3.79 11.78 -4.64
N ASN A 203 -3.91 10.45 -4.65
CA ASN A 203 -4.44 9.65 -5.76
C ASN A 203 -3.79 9.94 -7.12
N ILE A 204 -2.47 10.07 -7.13
CA ILE A 204 -1.66 10.17 -8.34
C ILE A 204 -0.64 9.05 -8.33
N VAL A 205 -0.13 8.66 -9.51
CA VAL A 205 0.95 7.68 -9.60
C VAL A 205 2.13 8.14 -8.76
N LEU A 206 2.69 7.23 -7.96
CA LEU A 206 3.66 7.57 -6.94
C LEU A 206 4.94 8.20 -7.52
N SER A 207 5.40 7.74 -8.68
CA SER A 207 6.52 8.34 -9.40
C SER A 207 6.28 9.82 -9.76
N ARG A 208 5.04 10.16 -10.14
CA ARG A 208 4.65 11.55 -10.46
C ARG A 208 4.54 12.42 -9.23
N TYR A 209 4.16 11.84 -8.09
CA TYR A 209 4.25 12.54 -6.82
C TYR A 209 5.70 12.89 -6.49
N TYR A 210 6.64 11.95 -6.63
CA TYR A 210 8.06 12.21 -6.33
C TYR A 210 8.66 13.27 -7.25
N GLU A 211 8.41 13.18 -8.55
CA GLU A 211 8.83 14.17 -9.53
C GLU A 211 8.34 15.58 -9.17
N ALA A 212 7.04 15.72 -8.87
CA ALA A 212 6.48 17.00 -8.47
C ALA A 212 7.05 17.49 -7.11
N HIS A 213 7.20 16.61 -6.14
CA HIS A 213 7.69 16.94 -4.81
C HIS A 213 9.14 17.43 -4.85
N GLU A 214 10.03 16.72 -5.57
CA GLU A 214 11.43 17.13 -5.76
C GLU A 214 11.52 18.49 -6.47
N PHE A 215 10.76 18.68 -7.54
CA PHE A 215 10.71 19.96 -8.26
C PHE A 215 10.38 21.13 -7.31
N PHE A 216 9.31 21.02 -6.51
CA PHE A 216 8.92 22.12 -5.62
C PHE A 216 9.82 22.27 -4.38
N LEU A 217 10.52 21.21 -3.95
CA LEU A 217 11.51 21.29 -2.87
C LEU A 217 12.73 22.12 -3.25
N ASP A 218 13.19 21.96 -4.50
CA ASP A 218 14.33 22.70 -5.04
C ASP A 218 13.98 24.16 -5.35
N HIS A 219 12.69 24.46 -5.53
CA HIS A 219 12.16 25.80 -5.82
C HIS A 219 11.47 26.47 -4.62
N ARG A 220 11.81 26.08 -3.37
CA ARG A 220 11.22 26.63 -2.12
C ARG A 220 11.39 28.15 -1.92
N HIS A 221 12.16 28.82 -2.76
CA HIS A 221 12.43 30.25 -2.71
C HIS A 221 11.95 31.01 -3.95
N ILE A 222 10.74 30.72 -4.46
CA ILE A 222 10.04 31.74 -5.26
C ILE A 222 9.60 32.83 -4.28
N SER A 223 10.44 33.85 -4.11
CA SER A 223 10.08 35.00 -3.29
C SER A 223 8.85 35.69 -3.87
N HIS A 224 7.98 36.25 -3.03
CA HIS A 224 6.84 37.08 -3.47
C HIS A 224 7.25 38.21 -4.45
N ALA A 225 8.54 38.54 -4.58
CA ALA A 225 9.07 39.50 -5.52
C ALA A 225 9.11 39.02 -6.99
N GLU A 226 9.17 37.71 -7.26
CA GLU A 226 9.24 37.20 -8.65
C GLU A 226 7.86 37.16 -9.31
N VAL A 227 6.79 36.89 -8.54
CA VAL A 227 5.40 36.87 -9.02
C VAL A 227 4.93 38.26 -9.49
N SER A 228 5.51 39.34 -8.95
CA SER A 228 5.21 40.73 -9.34
C SER A 228 6.01 41.21 -10.56
N SER A 229 7.00 40.44 -11.03
CA SER A 229 7.84 40.78 -12.19
C SER A 229 7.34 40.20 -13.53
N GLY A 230 6.30 39.35 -13.52
CA GLY A 230 5.77 38.72 -14.73
C GLY A 230 6.67 37.63 -15.33
N THR A 231 7.73 37.23 -14.63
CA THR A 231 8.62 36.15 -15.07
C THR A 231 7.98 34.80 -14.74
N TYR A 232 7.25 34.23 -15.70
CA TYR A 232 6.77 32.85 -15.58
C TYR A 232 7.98 31.90 -15.66
N VAL A 233 8.15 31.06 -14.64
CA VAL A 233 8.99 29.86 -14.75
C VAL A 233 8.34 28.99 -15.82
N SER A 234 8.98 28.89 -16.98
CA SER A 234 8.49 28.09 -18.10
C SER A 234 8.48 26.62 -17.70
N CYS A 235 7.29 26.08 -17.43
CA CYS A 235 7.07 24.67 -17.26
C CYS A 235 7.07 24.02 -18.66
N THR A 236 8.22 23.57 -19.13
CA THR A 236 8.28 22.67 -20.29
C THR A 236 7.99 21.25 -19.82
N MET A 237 6.78 20.77 -20.12
CA MET A 237 6.45 19.33 -20.13
C MET A 237 7.11 18.65 -21.33
#